data_AF-A0A5F8MPD0-F1
#
_entry.id   AF-A0A5F8MPD0-F1
#
_cell.length_a   1.000
_cell.length_b   1.000
_cell.length_c   1.000
_cell.angle_alpha   90.00
_cell.angle_beta   90.00
_cell.angle_gamma   90.00
#
_symmetry.space_group_name_H-M   'P 1'
#
loop_
_entity.id
_entity.type
_entity.pdbx_description
1 polymer ?
#
loop_
_entity_poly.entity_id
_entity_poly.type
_entity_poly.pdbx_seq_one_letter_code
_entity_poly.pdbx_strand_id
1 'polypeptide(L)'
;MLARRVVAALLLWLSCCVSALWRYYINSQDYSIFSTRSSIKLEYEGNSFVSWKIPESCKVENNTSPKTTLHCKRAGIHTIEPIARNQEVERHLTVDNSYICYLWYFTVVDVYYNLSQIVTIWVYDPESASTEELIRTAKKPSLRRLLQLKPDCHHMGV
;
A
#
# COMPACT_ATOMS: atom_id res chain seq x y z
N MET A 1 -16.45 -22.93 37.72
CA MET A 1 -17.24 -22.72 36.48
C MET A 1 -17.54 -21.25 36.17
N LEU A 2 -17.70 -20.36 37.16
CA LEU A 2 -17.92 -18.91 36.93
C LEU A 2 -16.79 -18.23 36.13
N ALA A 3 -15.52 -18.51 36.44
CA ALA A 3 -14.38 -17.88 35.77
C ALA A 3 -14.36 -18.11 34.24
N ARG A 4 -14.73 -19.31 33.77
CA ARG A 4 -14.81 -19.61 32.33
C ARG A 4 -15.90 -18.81 31.62
N ARG A 5 -17.03 -18.55 32.27
CA ARG A 5 -18.14 -17.76 31.70
C ARG A 5 -17.78 -16.27 31.63
N VAL A 6 -17.07 -15.76 32.63
CA VAL A 6 -16.55 -14.37 32.65
C VAL A 6 -15.49 -14.16 31.57
N VAL A 7 -14.55 -15.10 31.42
CA VAL A 7 -13.53 -15.04 30.35
C VAL A 7 -14.16 -15.14 28.97
N ALA A 8 -15.14 -16.02 28.77
CA ALA A 8 -15.87 -16.11 27.49
C ALA A 8 -16.63 -14.81 27.16
N ALA A 9 -17.29 -14.19 28.15
CA ALA A 9 -17.98 -12.92 27.97
C ALA A 9 -17.01 -11.77 27.62
N LEU A 10 -15.84 -11.73 28.27
CA LEU A 10 -14.78 -10.76 27.96
C LEU A 10 -14.20 -10.96 26.56
N LEU A 11 -13.96 -12.21 26.14
CA LEU A 11 -13.50 -12.52 24.77
C LEU A 11 -14.55 -12.18 23.71
N LEU A 12 -15.84 -12.40 24.00
CA LEU A 12 -16.96 -11.99 23.14
C LEU A 12 -17.09 -10.46 23.04
N TRP A 13 -16.86 -9.74 24.14
CA TRP A 13 -16.84 -8.28 24.15
C TRP A 13 -15.64 -7.69 23.40
N LEU A 14 -14.45 -8.31 23.52
CA LEU A 14 -13.26 -7.90 22.76
C LEU A 14 -13.39 -8.20 21.27
N SER A 15 -14.14 -9.25 20.89
CA SER A 15 -14.42 -9.62 19.50
C SER A 15 -15.36 -8.64 18.78
N CYS A 16 -16.28 -7.99 19.49
CA CYS A 16 -17.37 -7.22 18.85
C CYS A 16 -16.96 -5.81 18.38
N CYS A 17 -15.79 -5.29 18.78
CA CYS A 17 -15.50 -3.85 18.66
C CYS A 17 -14.29 -3.47 17.80
N VAL A 18 -13.62 -4.39 17.10
CA VAL A 18 -12.36 -4.05 16.41
C VAL A 18 -12.19 -4.77 15.07
N SER A 19 -13.16 -4.62 14.17
CA SER A 19 -12.93 -4.93 12.75
C SER A 19 -12.95 -3.63 11.96
N ALA A 20 -11.76 -3.12 11.66
CA ALA A 20 -11.60 -2.24 10.51
C ALA A 20 -11.90 -3.08 9.26
N LEU A 21 -13.16 -3.10 8.82
CA LEU A 21 -13.69 -3.95 7.75
C LEU A 21 -13.08 -3.66 6.37
N TRP A 22 -12.20 -2.66 6.27
CA TRP A 22 -11.41 -2.47 5.08
C TRP A 22 -10.06 -1.83 5.38
N ARG A 23 -9.12 -2.00 4.44
CA ARG A 23 -7.77 -1.45 4.50
C ARG A 23 -7.34 -0.92 3.13
N TYR A 24 -6.36 -0.04 3.17
CA TYR A 24 -5.63 0.41 1.99
C TYR A 24 -4.13 0.26 2.20
N TYR A 25 -3.39 -0.09 1.15
CA TYR A 25 -1.94 -0.29 1.20
C TYR A 25 -1.30 -0.16 -0.18
N ILE A 26 0.02 -0.07 -0.23
CA ILE A 26 0.82 -0.16 -1.46
C ILE A 26 1.73 -1.40 -1.37
N ASN A 27 2.38 -1.76 -2.47
CA ASN A 27 3.28 -2.91 -2.50
C ASN A 27 4.54 -2.71 -1.64
N SER A 28 4.94 -1.47 -1.34
CA SER A 28 6.13 -1.18 -0.54
C SER A 28 5.85 -1.27 0.97
N GLN A 29 6.84 -1.74 1.73
CA GLN A 29 6.80 -1.79 3.19
C GLN A 29 6.91 -0.41 3.86
N ASP A 30 7.41 0.62 3.16
CA ASP A 30 7.41 1.98 3.69
C ASP A 30 6.09 2.68 3.34
N TYR A 31 5.25 2.82 4.36
CA TYR A 31 3.91 3.41 4.29
C TYR A 31 3.89 4.95 4.15
N SER A 32 5.01 5.61 3.85
CA SER A 32 5.09 7.01 4.24
C SER A 32 4.32 7.98 3.33
N ILE A 33 4.11 7.73 2.04
CA ILE A 33 3.42 8.71 1.18
C ILE A 33 2.69 8.02 0.01
N PHE A 34 1.35 8.03 0.00
CA PHE A 34 0.62 7.79 -1.24
C PHE A 34 0.85 8.96 -2.17
N SER A 35 1.07 8.67 -3.46
CA SER A 35 1.29 9.71 -4.44
C SER A 35 0.42 9.52 -5.66
N THR A 36 0.41 10.53 -6.53
CA THR A 36 -0.20 10.46 -7.86
C THR A 36 0.35 9.34 -8.76
N ARG A 37 1.43 8.66 -8.33
CA ARG A 37 2.04 7.51 -9.02
C ARG A 37 1.77 6.15 -8.36
N SER A 38 1.22 6.13 -7.15
CA SER A 38 1.02 4.90 -6.39
C SER A 38 -0.15 4.08 -6.94
N SER A 39 0.02 2.75 -7.01
CA SER A 39 -1.10 1.79 -7.11
C SER A 39 -1.58 1.44 -5.71
N ILE A 40 -2.67 2.09 -5.28
CA ILE A 40 -3.18 1.94 -3.91
C ILE A 40 -4.18 0.79 -3.90
N LYS A 41 -3.85 -0.30 -3.21
CA LYS A 41 -4.73 -1.45 -3.06
C LYS A 41 -5.80 -1.14 -2.03
N LEU A 42 -7.06 -1.34 -2.40
CA LEU A 42 -8.20 -1.30 -1.49
C LEU A 42 -8.66 -2.74 -1.25
N GLU A 43 -8.90 -3.08 0.00
CA GLU A 43 -9.37 -4.41 0.38
C GLU A 43 -10.43 -4.29 1.47
N TYR A 44 -11.63 -4.75 1.13
CA TYR A 44 -12.74 -4.95 2.05
C TYR A 44 -12.73 -6.39 2.59
N GLU A 45 -12.91 -6.54 3.89
CA GLU A 45 -13.05 -7.80 4.61
C GLU A 45 -14.51 -8.02 5.01
N GLY A 46 -15.13 -9.07 4.48
CA GLY A 46 -16.51 -9.46 4.80
C GLY A 46 -17.39 -9.66 3.57
N ASN A 47 -18.65 -10.02 3.81
CA ASN A 47 -19.61 -10.44 2.76
C ASN A 47 -20.71 -9.40 2.50
N SER A 48 -20.60 -8.21 3.10
CA SER A 48 -21.57 -7.11 2.99
C SER A 48 -21.22 -6.07 1.94
N PHE A 49 -20.07 -6.20 1.28
CA PHE A 49 -19.58 -5.27 0.26
C PHE A 49 -20.53 -5.16 -0.93
N VAL A 50 -20.75 -3.94 -1.41
CA VAL A 50 -21.54 -3.63 -2.62
C VAL A 50 -20.65 -2.94 -3.65
N SER A 51 -20.04 -1.82 -3.28
CA SER A 51 -19.16 -1.07 -4.18
C SER A 51 -18.27 -0.07 -3.45
N TRP A 52 -17.32 0.53 -4.16
CA TRP A 52 -16.53 1.66 -3.69
C TRP A 52 -17.10 2.99 -4.18
N LYS A 53 -17.24 3.95 -3.26
CA LYS A 53 -17.49 5.36 -3.57
C LYS A 53 -16.15 6.09 -3.59
N ILE A 54 -15.77 6.55 -4.78
CA ILE A 54 -14.47 7.14 -5.10
C ILE A 54 -14.69 8.56 -5.64
N PRO A 55 -13.87 9.55 -5.25
CA PRO A 55 -13.99 10.91 -5.77
C PRO A 55 -13.51 10.97 -7.22
N GLU A 56 -13.98 11.96 -8.00
CA GLU A 56 -13.64 12.11 -9.42
C GLU A 56 -12.14 12.28 -9.70
N SER A 57 -11.38 12.76 -8.71
CA SER A 57 -9.93 12.89 -8.73
C SER A 57 -9.19 11.55 -8.77
N CYS A 58 -9.86 10.45 -8.47
CA CYS A 58 -9.30 9.10 -8.47
C CYS A 58 -10.11 8.15 -9.35
N LYS A 59 -9.49 7.03 -9.73
CA LYS A 59 -10.09 5.96 -10.54
C LYS A 59 -9.79 4.62 -9.91
N VAL A 60 -10.77 3.74 -9.94
CA VAL A 60 -10.66 2.37 -9.45
C VAL A 60 -10.82 1.40 -10.62
N GLU A 61 -10.02 0.33 -10.63
CA GLU A 61 -10.06 -0.67 -11.72
C GLU A 61 -11.42 -1.37 -11.81
N ASN A 62 -11.96 -1.75 -10.66
CA ASN A 62 -13.30 -2.31 -10.54
C ASN A 62 -13.93 -1.84 -9.23
N ASN A 63 -15.02 -1.07 -9.33
CA ASN A 63 -15.70 -0.52 -8.16
C ASN A 63 -16.60 -1.53 -7.45
N THR A 64 -16.97 -2.65 -8.06
CA THR A 64 -17.81 -3.71 -7.43
C THR A 64 -17.00 -4.89 -6.91
N SER A 65 -15.67 -4.84 -7.04
CA SER A 65 -14.78 -5.82 -6.41
C SER A 65 -14.37 -5.38 -5.00
N PRO A 66 -14.49 -6.26 -3.97
CA PRO A 66 -14.01 -5.96 -2.62
C PRO A 66 -12.48 -5.81 -2.56
N LYS A 67 -11.75 -6.34 -3.55
CA LYS A 67 -10.31 -6.11 -3.73
C LYS A 67 -10.05 -5.43 -5.06
N THR A 68 -9.44 -4.26 -5.04
CA THR A 68 -9.30 -3.44 -6.25
C THR A 68 -8.12 -2.47 -6.13
N THR A 69 -7.70 -1.89 -7.26
CA THR A 69 -6.62 -0.89 -7.28
C THR A 69 -7.20 0.50 -7.54
N LEU A 70 -6.79 1.47 -6.72
CA LEU A 70 -7.10 2.87 -6.80
C LEU A 70 -5.88 3.67 -7.30
N HIS A 71 -6.15 4.60 -8.22
CA HIS A 71 -5.18 5.57 -8.73
C HIS A 71 -5.74 6.98 -8.65
N CYS A 72 -5.02 7.88 -7.97
CA CYS A 72 -5.42 9.28 -7.86
C CYS A 72 -4.58 10.15 -8.80
N LYS A 73 -5.24 10.94 -9.66
CA LYS A 73 -4.56 11.81 -10.64
C LYS A 73 -4.14 13.16 -10.07
N ARG A 74 -4.77 13.57 -8.97
CA ARG A 74 -4.54 14.86 -8.32
C ARG A 74 -4.06 14.64 -6.90
N ALA A 75 -3.10 15.44 -6.49
CA ALA A 75 -2.70 15.53 -5.10
C ALA A 75 -3.80 16.18 -4.25
N GLY A 76 -3.81 15.88 -2.95
CA GLY A 76 -4.78 16.39 -1.99
C GLY A 76 -5.37 15.28 -1.12
N ILE A 77 -6.37 15.64 -0.33
CA ILE A 77 -7.10 14.73 0.55
C ILE A 77 -8.32 14.19 -0.22
N HIS A 78 -8.44 12.87 -0.31
CA HIS A 78 -9.49 12.17 -1.03
C HIS A 78 -10.31 11.31 -0.07
N THR A 79 -11.63 11.48 -0.07
CA THR A 79 -12.53 10.66 0.76
C THR A 79 -12.90 9.37 0.03
N ILE A 80 -12.63 8.22 0.65
CA ILE A 80 -12.92 6.89 0.11
C ILE A 80 -13.84 6.17 1.09
N GLU A 81 -14.89 5.56 0.56
CA GLU A 81 -15.91 4.89 1.36
C GLU A 81 -16.32 3.57 0.68
N PRO A 82 -16.30 2.43 1.39
CA PRO A 82 -16.99 1.22 0.93
C PRO A 82 -18.50 1.39 1.17
N ILE A 83 -19.28 1.16 0.13
CA ILE A 83 -20.73 0.98 0.24
C ILE A 83 -20.96 -0.48 0.64
N ALA A 84 -21.49 -0.68 1.84
CA ALA A 84 -21.82 -1.98 2.38
C ALA A 84 -23.21 -1.96 3.03
N ARG A 85 -23.82 -3.13 3.23
CA ARG A 85 -25.09 -3.26 3.97
C ARG A 85 -24.97 -2.85 5.45
N ASN A 86 -23.76 -2.90 5.99
CA ASN A 86 -23.43 -2.42 7.32
C ASN A 86 -22.82 -1.01 7.19
N GLN A 87 -23.13 -0.11 8.14
CA GLN A 87 -22.51 1.22 8.14
C GLN A 87 -21.00 1.09 8.42
N GLU A 88 -20.19 1.63 7.51
CA GLU A 88 -18.75 1.69 7.65
C GLU A 88 -18.23 3.12 7.58
N VAL A 89 -17.05 3.31 8.14
CA VAL A 89 -16.44 4.63 8.27
C VAL A 89 -15.66 4.93 6.99
N GLU A 90 -16.03 6.04 6.35
CA GLU A 90 -15.24 6.67 5.29
C GLU A 90 -13.83 6.99 5.80
N ARG A 91 -12.84 7.00 4.91
CA ARG A 91 -11.47 7.40 5.26
C ARG A 91 -10.96 8.46 4.32
N HIS A 92 -10.17 9.36 4.88
CA HIS A 92 -9.47 10.40 4.14
C HIS A 92 -8.05 9.92 3.81
N LEU A 93 -7.75 9.87 2.52
CA LEU A 93 -6.46 9.48 2.00
C LEU A 93 -5.72 10.72 1.49
N THR A 94 -4.61 11.05 2.13
CA THR A 94 -3.71 12.10 1.65
C THR A 94 -2.84 11.54 0.53
N VAL A 95 -2.90 12.17 -0.64
CA VAL A 95 -2.10 11.81 -1.82
C VAL A 95 -1.24 12.99 -2.20
N ASP A 96 0.07 12.80 -2.24
CA ASP A 96 1.02 13.83 -2.65
C ASP A 96 1.25 13.83 -4.16
N ASN A 97 1.72 14.96 -4.67
CA ASN A 97 2.17 15.04 -6.04
C ASN A 97 3.59 14.44 -6.14
N SER A 98 3.77 13.41 -6.96
CA SER A 98 5.10 12.84 -7.20
C SER A 98 5.38 12.70 -8.69
N TYR A 99 6.59 13.09 -9.06
CA TYR A 99 7.18 12.82 -10.37
C TYR A 99 8.15 11.63 -10.32
N ILE A 100 8.38 11.08 -9.12
CA ILE A 100 9.36 10.03 -8.87
C ILE A 100 8.66 8.67 -9.01
N CYS A 101 9.14 7.84 -9.94
CA CYS A 101 8.67 6.48 -10.16
C CYS A 101 9.41 5.42 -9.31
N TYR A 102 10.46 5.82 -8.58
CA TYR A 102 11.36 4.91 -7.88
C TYR A 102 11.42 5.22 -6.39
N LEU A 103 11.41 4.16 -5.59
CA LEU A 103 11.77 4.23 -4.19
C LEU A 103 13.21 3.79 -4.02
N TRP A 104 13.80 4.18 -2.90
CA TRP A 104 15.15 3.76 -2.58
C TRP A 104 15.29 3.45 -1.10
N TYR A 105 16.22 2.58 -0.78
CA TYR A 105 16.68 2.29 0.56
C TYR A 105 18.17 1.98 0.52
N PHE A 106 18.83 1.94 1.67
CA PHE A 106 20.24 1.55 1.75
C PHE A 106 20.46 0.45 2.77
N THR A 107 21.48 -0.36 2.53
CA THR A 107 22.00 -1.35 3.48
C THR A 107 23.46 -1.02 3.78
N VAL A 108 23.88 -1.21 5.01
CA VAL A 108 25.26 -0.94 5.45
C VAL A 108 25.91 -2.23 5.91
N VAL A 109 27.14 -2.46 5.48
CA VAL A 109 28.00 -3.54 5.98
C VAL A 109 29.25 -2.92 6.58
N ASP A 110 29.44 -3.11 7.89
CA ASP A 110 30.62 -2.64 8.60
C ASP A 110 31.82 -3.54 8.32
N VAL A 111 32.94 -2.93 7.96
CA VAL A 111 34.20 -3.60 7.68
C VAL A 111 35.18 -3.26 8.81
N TYR A 112 35.11 -4.06 9.88
CA TYR A 112 35.79 -3.78 11.15
C TYR A 112 37.33 -3.72 11.03
N TYR A 113 37.94 -4.53 10.16
CA TYR A 113 39.40 -4.65 10.09
C TYR A 113 40.11 -3.40 9.52
N ASN A 114 39.39 -2.54 8.82
CA ASN A 114 39.91 -1.29 8.26
C ASN A 114 39.05 -0.07 8.63
N LEU A 115 38.16 -0.20 9.63
CA LEU A 115 37.26 0.86 10.11
C LEU A 115 36.45 1.53 8.97
N SER A 116 36.05 0.75 7.96
CA SER A 116 35.28 1.26 6.82
C SER A 116 33.85 0.70 6.78
N GLN A 117 33.01 1.28 5.93
CA GLN A 117 31.63 0.85 5.72
C GLN A 117 31.34 0.72 4.23
N ILE A 118 30.65 -0.35 3.84
CA ILE A 118 30.10 -0.51 2.50
C ILE A 118 28.62 -0.12 2.57
N VAL A 119 28.28 0.99 1.92
CA VAL A 119 26.88 1.45 1.77
C VAL A 119 26.38 1.03 0.39
N THR A 120 25.34 0.21 0.37
CA THR A 120 24.68 -0.21 -0.87
C THR A 120 23.34 0.50 -0.98
N ILE A 121 23.16 1.30 -2.03
CA ILE A 121 21.89 1.98 -2.33
C ILE A 121 21.09 1.10 -3.30
N TRP A 122 19.87 0.79 -2.90
CA TRP A 122 18.89 0.09 -3.72
C TRP A 122 17.91 1.11 -4.30
N VAL A 123 17.72 1.08 -5.60
CA VAL A 123 16.71 1.87 -6.31
C VAL A 123 15.79 0.87 -7.02
N TYR A 124 14.49 0.95 -6.74
CA TYR A 124 13.51 0.00 -7.28
C TYR A 124 12.19 0.69 -7.59
N ASP A 125 11.46 0.13 -8.55
CA ASP A 125 10.10 0.56 -8.88
C ASP A 125 9.10 -0.33 -8.10
N PRO A 126 8.35 0.22 -7.13
CA PRO A 126 7.43 -0.58 -6.31
C PRO A 126 6.27 -1.22 -7.10
N GLU A 127 6.00 -0.74 -8.31
CA GLU A 127 4.97 -1.28 -9.19
C GLU A 127 5.45 -2.49 -10.00
N SER A 128 6.77 -2.73 -9.98
CA SER A 128 7.43 -3.58 -10.95
C SER A 128 8.50 -4.51 -10.35
N ALA A 129 8.90 -4.22 -9.11
CA ALA A 129 9.86 -4.94 -8.30
C ALA A 129 9.40 -6.36 -7.96
N SER A 130 10.38 -7.25 -7.77
CA SER A 130 10.11 -8.60 -7.29
C SER A 130 9.70 -8.60 -5.82
N THR A 131 9.09 -9.69 -5.35
CA THR A 131 8.74 -9.85 -3.94
C THR A 131 9.96 -9.65 -3.03
N GLU A 132 11.12 -10.17 -3.43
CA GLU A 132 12.38 -10.05 -2.67
C GLU A 132 12.88 -8.61 -2.58
N GLU A 133 12.69 -7.81 -3.63
CA GLU A 133 13.04 -6.38 -3.63
C GLU A 133 12.08 -5.59 -2.73
N LEU A 134 10.78 -5.87 -2.82
CA LEU A 134 9.75 -5.23 -1.99
C LEU A 134 9.94 -5.51 -0.50
N ILE A 135 10.37 -6.74 -0.14
CA ILE A 135 10.65 -7.13 1.24
C ILE A 135 12.12 -6.93 1.66
N ARG A 136 12.95 -6.31 0.80
CA ARG A 136 14.36 -5.95 1.08
C ARG A 136 15.28 -7.15 1.38
N THR A 137 15.01 -8.30 0.79
CA THR A 137 15.83 -9.53 0.91
C THR A 137 16.58 -9.89 -0.38
N ALA A 138 16.35 -9.12 -1.45
CA ALA A 138 17.04 -9.29 -2.72
C ALA A 138 18.56 -9.18 -2.56
N LYS A 139 19.31 -10.14 -3.13
CA LYS A 139 20.79 -10.13 -3.16
C LYS A 139 21.35 -9.49 -4.43
N LYS A 140 20.51 -9.35 -5.45
CA LYS A 140 20.80 -8.70 -6.73
C LYS A 140 19.52 -8.07 -7.26
N PRO A 141 19.62 -7.01 -8.08
CA PRO A 141 18.45 -6.44 -8.74
C PRO A 141 17.69 -7.50 -9.53
N SER A 142 16.37 -7.36 -9.58
CA SER A 142 15.52 -8.24 -10.38
C SER A 142 15.89 -8.10 -11.86
N LEU A 143 15.94 -9.25 -12.56
CA LEU A 143 16.29 -9.27 -13.98
C LEU A 143 15.08 -8.82 -14.81
N ARG A 144 14.74 -7.53 -14.79
CA ARG A 144 13.91 -6.95 -15.84
C ARG A 144 14.78 -6.80 -17.08
N ARG A 145 14.63 -7.77 -17.99
CA ARG A 145 15.17 -7.74 -19.35
C ARG A 145 14.80 -6.39 -19.98
N LEU A 146 15.77 -5.48 -20.09
CA LEU A 146 15.74 -4.21 -20.84
C LEU A 146 14.43 -3.41 -20.73
N LEU A 147 14.42 -2.36 -19.89
CA LEU A 147 13.67 -1.11 -20.14
C LEU A 147 12.27 -1.27 -20.76
N GLN A 148 11.41 -2.16 -20.25
CA GLN A 148 9.97 -1.91 -20.35
C GLN A 148 9.62 -0.85 -19.31
N LEU A 149 10.11 0.36 -19.58
CA LEU A 149 9.66 1.59 -18.97
C LEU A 149 8.16 1.67 -19.26
N LYS A 150 7.36 1.65 -18.19
CA LYS A 150 5.93 1.95 -18.31
C LYS A 150 5.82 3.33 -18.98
N PRO A 151 4.99 3.51 -20.03
CA PRO A 151 4.96 4.73 -20.84
C PRO A 151 4.72 6.02 -20.04
N ASP A 152 4.17 5.93 -18.83
CA ASP A 152 3.88 7.08 -17.98
C ASP A 152 5.09 7.74 -17.29
N CYS A 153 6.28 7.13 -17.31
CA CYS A 153 7.54 7.79 -16.91
C CYS A 153 8.29 8.41 -18.11
N HIS A 154 7.75 8.33 -19.33
CA HIS A 154 8.38 8.85 -20.57
C HIS A 154 7.97 10.28 -20.94
N HIS A 155 6.89 10.82 -20.37
CA HIS A 155 6.23 12.06 -20.84
C HIS A 155 6.60 13.37 -20.11
N MET A 156 7.71 13.44 -19.39
CA MET A 156 8.15 14.72 -18.80
C MET A 156 9.65 14.90 -18.99
N GLY A 157 9.98 15.35 -20.20
CA GLY A 157 11.33 15.70 -20.62
C GLY A 157 11.31 16.55 -21.88
N VAL A 158 10.49 17.60 -21.90
CA VAL A 158 10.74 18.90 -22.55
C VAL A 158 10.00 19.97 -21.75
#